data_AF-A0A432CKM1-F1
#
_entry.id   AF-A0A432CKM1-F1
#
_cell.length_a   1.000
_cell.length_b   1.000
_cell.length_c   1.000
_cell.angle_alpha   90.00
_cell.angle_beta   90.00
_cell.angle_gamma   90.00
#
_symmetry.space_group_name_H-M   'P 1'
#
loop_
_entity.id
_entity.type
_entity.pdbx_description
1 polymer ?
#
loop_
_entity_poly.entity_id
_entity_poly.type
_entity_poly.pdbx_seq_one_letter_code
_entity_poly.pdbx_strand_id
1 'polypeptide(L)'
;MKKYIVGFLVFSSFLTHAQIGIGTTTPTSQLDVNGDLRVRATTLGTGLEAAKDSILVINYKGVVKRVTSKQIYDSHIKSFVKGSASGTINLGTTISATAYKTIPFSTEEFDENSDYNTTTYQFTAPQNGIYNVYVQYELTTLVATTGVGVAIFVQRSGTNTLEAEEIFDSINISVLTINVNVSPPTRKTSTLVKLNAGDKIFFGAAAGTTISLLSGSKSFFTIMQVK
;
A
#
# COMPACT_ATOMS: atom_id res chain seq x y z
N MET A 1 -13.81 76.05 6.40
CA MET A 1 -13.28 75.04 5.46
C MET A 1 -12.78 73.74 6.12
N LYS A 2 -12.72 73.60 7.45
CA LYS A 2 -12.20 72.39 8.13
C LYS A 2 -13.22 71.26 8.41
N LYS A 3 -14.52 71.47 8.19
CA LYS A 3 -15.57 70.48 8.52
C LYS A 3 -15.80 69.41 7.44
N TYR A 4 -15.31 69.61 6.22
CA TYR A 4 -15.45 68.65 5.11
C TYR A 4 -14.31 67.61 5.05
N ILE A 5 -13.20 67.84 5.75
CA ILE A 5 -12.05 66.91 5.77
C ILE A 5 -12.33 65.70 6.68
N VAL A 6 -13.11 65.88 7.76
CA VAL A 6 -13.45 64.80 8.70
C VAL A 6 -14.47 63.83 8.08
N GLY A 7 -15.44 64.31 7.29
CA GLY A 7 -16.38 63.45 6.57
C GLY A 7 -15.73 62.58 5.49
N PHE A 8 -14.68 63.10 4.84
CA PHE A 8 -13.92 62.34 3.83
C PHE A 8 -13.04 61.23 4.44
N LEU A 9 -12.51 61.45 5.65
CA LEU A 9 -11.72 60.44 6.37
C LEU A 9 -12.56 59.28 6.95
N VAL A 10 -13.82 59.54 7.32
CA VAL A 10 -14.76 58.51 7.84
C VAL A 10 -15.30 57.63 6.71
N PHE A 11 -15.43 58.15 5.49
CA PHE A 11 -15.80 57.33 4.32
C PHE A 11 -14.65 56.39 3.89
N SER A 12 -13.41 56.79 4.16
CA SER A 12 -12.22 56.01 3.83
C SER A 12 -11.98 54.82 4.78
N SER A 13 -12.67 54.75 5.93
CA SER A 13 -12.52 53.67 6.92
C SER A 13 -13.47 52.49 6.68
N PHE A 14 -14.42 52.60 5.73
CA PHE A 14 -15.28 51.48 5.30
C PHE A 14 -14.70 50.68 4.13
N LEU A 15 -13.48 51.01 3.67
CA LEU A 15 -12.73 50.24 2.68
C LEU A 15 -12.00 49.03 3.31
N THR A 16 -12.49 48.51 4.43
CA THR A 16 -11.96 47.30 5.05
C THR A 16 -12.42 46.09 4.24
N HIS A 17 -11.58 45.70 3.28
CA HIS A 17 -11.71 44.51 2.41
C HIS A 17 -12.90 44.57 1.45
N ALA A 18 -12.61 44.89 0.18
CA ALA A 18 -13.58 44.76 -0.91
C ALA A 18 -13.84 43.27 -1.21
N GLN A 19 -14.60 42.60 -0.33
CA GLN A 19 -15.08 41.25 -0.56
C GLN A 19 -16.39 41.32 -1.36
N ILE A 20 -16.51 40.45 -2.36
CA ILE A 20 -17.70 40.29 -3.19
C ILE A 20 -18.45 39.05 -2.71
N GLY A 21 -19.58 39.26 -2.05
CA GLY A 21 -20.54 38.20 -1.72
C GLY A 21 -21.62 38.11 -2.79
N ILE A 22 -21.84 36.92 -3.36
CA ILE A 22 -22.97 36.62 -4.25
C ILE A 22 -23.85 35.59 -3.53
N GLY A 23 -25.08 35.97 -3.18
CA GLY A 23 -25.98 35.09 -2.41
C GLY A 23 -25.60 34.90 -0.94
N THR A 24 -24.65 35.70 -0.41
CA THR A 24 -24.23 35.70 1.00
C THR A 24 -23.97 37.13 1.47
N THR A 25 -24.41 37.47 2.68
CA THR A 25 -24.19 38.78 3.32
C THR A 25 -22.96 38.81 4.22
N THR A 26 -22.35 37.65 4.48
CA THR A 26 -21.15 37.50 5.31
C THR A 26 -20.08 36.69 4.56
N PRO A 27 -19.41 37.29 3.56
CA PRO A 27 -18.40 36.59 2.77
C PRO A 27 -17.22 36.13 3.63
N THR A 28 -16.83 34.87 3.47
CA THR A 28 -15.68 34.26 4.16
C THR A 28 -14.42 34.20 3.29
N SER A 29 -14.56 34.54 2.01
CA SER A 29 -13.48 34.67 1.01
C SER A 29 -13.62 35.99 0.24
N GLN A 30 -12.60 36.38 -0.53
CA GLN A 30 -12.64 37.63 -1.33
C GLN A 30 -13.75 37.63 -2.38
N LEU A 31 -14.00 36.47 -2.99
CA LEU A 31 -15.18 36.18 -3.77
C LEU A 31 -15.84 34.96 -3.11
N ASP A 32 -17.06 35.12 -2.61
CA ASP A 32 -17.82 34.08 -1.95
C ASP A 32 -19.18 33.95 -2.64
N VAL A 33 -19.43 32.79 -3.23
CA VAL A 33 -20.64 32.50 -4.02
C VAL A 33 -21.41 31.39 -3.33
N ASN A 34 -22.57 31.73 -2.79
CA ASN A 34 -23.52 30.76 -2.25
C ASN A 34 -24.48 30.31 -3.38
N GLY A 35 -23.98 29.43 -4.25
CA GLY A 35 -24.69 28.95 -5.43
C GLY A 35 -23.73 28.42 -6.50
N ASP A 36 -24.22 28.27 -7.74
CA ASP A 36 -23.43 27.72 -8.83
C ASP A 36 -22.49 28.74 -9.47
N LEU A 37 -21.25 28.31 -9.78
CA LEU A 37 -20.31 29.07 -10.60
C LEU A 37 -20.28 28.48 -12.02
N ARG A 38 -20.69 29.26 -13.02
CA ARG A 38 -20.57 28.90 -14.44
C ARG A 38 -19.57 29.80 -15.17
N VAL A 39 -18.49 29.21 -15.68
CA VAL A 39 -17.56 29.87 -16.60
C VAL A 39 -17.92 29.45 -18.03
N ARG A 40 -18.34 30.40 -18.88
CA ARG A 40 -18.87 30.09 -20.22
C ARG A 40 -17.81 29.73 -21.25
N ALA A 41 -16.64 30.36 -21.16
CA ALA A 41 -15.53 30.14 -22.07
C ALA A 41 -14.21 30.36 -21.33
N THR A 42 -13.21 29.57 -21.69
CA THR A 42 -11.82 29.72 -21.24
C THR A 42 -10.91 29.61 -22.46
N THR A 43 -9.75 30.25 -22.43
CA THR A 43 -8.72 30.06 -23.45
C THR A 43 -7.92 28.80 -23.15
N LEU A 44 -7.56 28.03 -24.18
CA LEU A 44 -6.71 26.86 -24.01
C LEU A 44 -5.27 27.29 -23.74
N GLY A 45 -4.73 26.93 -22.58
CA GLY A 45 -3.29 27.01 -22.31
C GLY A 45 -2.57 25.79 -22.87
N THR A 46 -1.51 26.00 -23.66
CA THR A 46 -0.74 24.90 -24.30
C THR A 46 0.61 24.63 -23.63
N GLY A 47 1.00 25.43 -22.63
CA GLY A 47 2.25 25.22 -21.90
C GLY A 47 2.19 23.99 -21.00
N LEU A 48 3.22 23.15 -21.05
CA LEU A 48 3.30 21.92 -20.24
C LEU A 48 3.25 22.20 -18.73
N GLU A 49 3.76 23.37 -18.31
CA GLU A 49 3.69 23.84 -16.92
C GLU A 49 2.27 24.15 -16.47
N ALA A 50 1.38 24.56 -17.39
CA ALA A 50 -0.03 24.73 -17.07
C ALA A 50 -0.68 23.37 -16.78
N ALA A 51 -0.33 22.30 -17.51
CA ALA A 51 -0.91 20.98 -17.28
C ALA A 51 -0.50 20.34 -15.93
N LYS A 52 0.64 20.74 -15.36
CA LYS A 52 1.12 20.22 -14.07
C LYS A 52 0.32 20.77 -12.90
N ASP A 53 0.01 22.06 -12.92
CA ASP A 53 -0.51 22.78 -11.76
C ASP A 53 -1.88 23.45 -11.98
N SER A 54 -2.54 23.35 -13.14
CA SER A 54 -3.76 24.14 -13.41
C SER A 54 -5.08 23.48 -12.99
N ILE A 55 -5.04 22.42 -12.18
CA ILE A 55 -6.27 21.79 -11.71
C ILE A 55 -6.83 22.60 -10.53
N LEU A 56 -8.05 23.07 -10.69
CA LEU A 56 -8.80 23.72 -9.61
C LEU A 56 -9.68 22.68 -8.90
N VAL A 57 -9.56 22.65 -7.58
CA VAL A 57 -10.39 21.81 -6.71
C VAL A 57 -11.07 22.67 -5.65
N ILE A 58 -12.15 22.15 -5.08
CA ILE A 58 -12.85 22.76 -3.95
C ILE A 58 -12.50 21.94 -2.71
N ASN A 59 -11.96 22.58 -1.69
CA ASN A 59 -11.66 21.89 -0.43
C ASN A 59 -12.93 21.73 0.44
N TYR A 60 -12.80 21.07 1.60
CA TYR A 60 -13.93 20.84 2.52
C TYR A 60 -14.59 22.11 3.08
N LYS A 61 -13.97 23.29 2.91
CA LYS A 61 -14.51 24.60 3.29
C LYS A 61 -15.13 25.37 2.11
N GLY A 62 -15.26 24.75 0.94
CA GLY A 62 -15.79 25.41 -0.26
C GLY A 62 -14.81 26.36 -0.95
N VAL A 63 -13.54 26.40 -0.54
CA VAL A 63 -12.54 27.32 -1.11
C VAL A 63 -11.86 26.69 -2.31
N VAL A 64 -11.85 27.41 -3.44
CA VAL A 64 -11.11 27.00 -4.64
C VAL A 64 -9.60 27.03 -4.37
N LYS A 65 -8.94 25.91 -4.64
CA LYS A 65 -7.50 25.74 -4.52
C LYS A 65 -6.93 25.20 -5.82
N ARG A 66 -5.67 25.54 -6.05
CA ARG A 66 -4.88 24.97 -7.13
C ARG A 66 -4.15 23.74 -6.60
N VAL A 67 -4.19 22.64 -7.35
CA VAL A 67 -3.46 21.41 -7.03
C VAL A 67 -2.76 20.88 -8.27
N THR A 68 -1.68 20.16 -8.05
CA THR A 68 -0.94 19.52 -9.14
C THR A 68 -1.64 18.23 -9.57
N SER A 69 -1.45 17.83 -10.83
CA SER A 69 -1.90 16.52 -11.31
C SER A 69 -1.31 15.36 -10.49
N LYS A 70 -0.08 15.52 -9.98
CA LYS A 70 0.53 14.57 -9.05
C LYS A 70 -0.24 14.48 -7.72
N GLN A 71 -0.63 15.61 -7.14
CA GLN A 71 -1.40 15.62 -5.88
C GLN A 71 -2.77 14.94 -6.02
N ILE A 72 -3.41 15.06 -7.19
CA ILE A 72 -4.66 14.33 -7.49
C ILE A 72 -4.42 12.83 -7.64
N TYR A 73 -3.33 12.45 -8.31
CA TYR A 73 -2.95 11.04 -8.45
C TYR A 73 -2.61 10.40 -7.10
N ASP A 74 -1.75 11.06 -6.32
CA ASP A 74 -1.32 10.63 -4.99
C ASP A 74 -2.46 10.67 -3.95
N SER A 75 -3.57 11.39 -4.23
CA SER A 75 -4.70 11.44 -3.30
C SER A 75 -5.37 10.06 -3.10
N HIS A 76 -5.05 9.09 -3.96
CA HIS A 76 -5.41 7.69 -3.83
C HIS A 76 -4.13 6.87 -3.67
N ILE A 77 -3.53 6.90 -2.48
CA ILE A 77 -2.30 6.17 -2.17
C ILE A 77 -2.53 4.68 -2.38
N LYS A 78 -1.93 4.06 -3.41
CA LYS A 78 -1.97 2.61 -3.59
C LYS A 78 -0.73 1.98 -2.98
N SER A 79 -0.89 0.86 -2.30
CA SER A 79 0.24 0.08 -1.79
C SER A 79 0.92 -0.71 -2.90
N PHE A 80 2.24 -0.57 -2.98
CA PHE A 80 3.12 -1.40 -3.80
C PHE A 80 4.32 -1.79 -2.95
N VAL A 81 4.42 -3.08 -2.65
CA VAL A 81 5.49 -3.62 -1.80
C VAL A 81 6.07 -4.86 -2.45
N LYS A 82 7.40 -4.96 -2.46
CA LYS A 82 8.12 -6.19 -2.75
C LYS A 82 9.24 -6.36 -1.73
N GLY A 83 9.25 -7.52 -1.09
CA GLY A 83 10.30 -7.89 -0.15
C GLY A 83 10.79 -9.31 -0.37
N SER A 84 11.99 -9.56 0.11
CA SER A 84 12.66 -10.86 0.05
C SER A 84 13.26 -11.23 1.39
N ALA A 85 13.71 -12.46 1.49
CA ALA A 85 14.50 -12.91 2.62
C ALA A 85 15.98 -12.77 2.27
N SER A 86 16.84 -12.91 3.28
CA SER A 86 18.29 -12.85 3.09
C SER A 86 18.94 -14.16 3.53
N GLY A 87 20.04 -14.52 2.88
CA GLY A 87 20.85 -15.70 3.23
C GLY A 87 20.09 -17.03 3.12
N THR A 88 20.41 -17.96 4.02
CA THR A 88 19.69 -19.23 4.20
C THR A 88 18.80 -19.11 5.43
N ILE A 89 17.52 -19.46 5.31
CA ILE A 89 16.56 -19.40 6.41
C ILE A 89 16.40 -20.79 7.02
N ASN A 90 16.52 -20.88 8.35
CA ASN A 90 16.22 -22.10 9.10
C ASN A 90 14.89 -21.96 9.82
N LEU A 91 13.90 -22.78 9.47
CA LEU A 91 12.55 -22.74 10.08
C LEU A 91 12.43 -23.62 11.34
N GLY A 92 13.51 -24.27 11.76
CA GLY A 92 13.59 -25.14 12.95
C GLY A 92 13.35 -26.63 12.67
N THR A 93 13.42 -27.44 13.72
CA THR A 93 13.39 -28.93 13.68
C THR A 93 12.01 -29.55 13.89
N THR A 94 10.96 -28.75 14.09
CA THR A 94 9.60 -29.25 14.33
C THR A 94 8.59 -28.38 13.60
N ILE A 95 8.29 -28.77 12.36
CA ILE A 95 7.22 -28.20 11.54
C ILE A 95 6.35 -29.40 11.16
N SER A 96 5.08 -29.35 11.54
CA SER A 96 4.07 -30.24 10.98
C SER A 96 3.59 -29.59 9.68
N ALA A 97 3.16 -30.35 8.68
CA ALA A 97 2.57 -29.80 7.45
C ALA A 97 1.38 -28.85 7.74
N THR A 98 0.80 -28.94 8.94
CA THR A 98 -0.28 -28.08 9.48
C THR A 98 0.19 -26.92 10.37
N ALA A 99 1.49 -26.79 10.69
CA ALA A 99 2.03 -25.80 11.61
C ALA A 99 3.00 -24.84 10.91
N TYR A 100 2.47 -23.80 10.28
CA TYR A 100 3.26 -22.81 9.55
C TYR A 100 4.21 -22.00 10.46
N LYS A 101 5.42 -21.73 9.97
CA LYS A 101 6.36 -20.77 10.54
C LYS A 101 6.44 -19.52 9.66
N THR A 102 6.47 -18.35 10.28
CA THR A 102 6.61 -17.09 9.54
C THR A 102 7.93 -17.08 8.78
N ILE A 103 7.87 -16.74 7.50
CA ILE A 103 9.05 -16.54 6.66
C ILE A 103 9.63 -15.15 6.98
N PRO A 104 10.89 -15.03 7.40
CA PRO A 104 11.51 -13.76 7.75
C PRO A 104 11.96 -13.02 6.48
N PHE A 105 11.01 -12.40 5.78
CA PHE A 105 11.33 -11.49 4.67
C PHE A 105 11.88 -10.18 5.24
N SER A 106 13.19 -10.17 5.50
CA SER A 106 13.92 -9.10 6.19
C SER A 106 14.42 -7.99 5.28
N THR A 107 14.11 -8.03 3.99
CA THR A 107 14.67 -7.12 2.99
C THR A 107 13.56 -6.56 2.13
N GLU A 108 13.57 -5.25 1.91
CA GLU A 108 12.69 -4.55 0.98
C GLU A 108 13.45 -4.28 -0.32
N GLU A 109 12.82 -4.60 -1.44
CA GLU A 109 13.26 -4.13 -2.75
C GLU A 109 12.63 -2.77 -3.06
N PHE A 110 11.33 -2.64 -2.76
CA PHE A 110 10.61 -1.37 -2.72
C PHE A 110 9.42 -1.45 -1.78
N ASP A 111 9.09 -0.32 -1.17
CA ASP A 111 7.88 -0.08 -0.39
C ASP A 111 7.54 1.41 -0.49
N GLU A 112 6.57 1.74 -1.34
CA GLU A 112 6.26 3.13 -1.67
C GLU A 112 5.64 3.92 -0.50
N ASN A 113 5.09 3.21 0.50
CA ASN A 113 4.32 3.84 1.59
C ASN A 113 4.81 3.43 2.99
N SER A 114 5.89 2.65 3.10
CA SER A 114 6.33 2.04 4.36
C SER A 114 5.23 1.18 5.01
N ASP A 115 4.51 0.43 4.19
CA ASP A 115 3.42 -0.44 4.62
C ASP A 115 3.93 -1.78 5.20
N TYR A 116 5.19 -2.14 4.96
CA TYR A 116 5.83 -3.36 5.42
C TYR A 116 6.84 -3.10 6.53
N ASN A 117 6.95 -4.05 7.45
CA ASN A 117 7.90 -4.00 8.56
C ASN A 117 8.83 -5.22 8.50
N THR A 118 10.09 -4.98 8.14
CA THR A 118 11.16 -5.99 8.04
C THR A 118 11.59 -6.62 9.36
N THR A 119 11.14 -6.09 10.50
CA THR A 119 11.43 -6.66 11.84
C THR A 119 10.32 -7.60 12.29
N THR A 120 9.05 -7.25 12.04
CA THR A 120 7.89 -8.09 12.39
C THR A 120 7.47 -9.01 11.24
N TYR A 121 8.03 -8.82 10.06
CA TYR A 121 7.74 -9.53 8.81
C TYR A 121 6.27 -9.44 8.39
N GLN A 122 5.69 -8.25 8.57
CA GLN A 122 4.27 -7.99 8.36
C GLN A 122 4.04 -6.78 7.48
N PHE A 123 3.15 -6.93 6.51
CA PHE A 123 2.50 -5.82 5.82
C PHE A 123 1.30 -5.36 6.63
N THR A 124 1.04 -4.06 6.70
CA THR A 124 -0.15 -3.45 7.29
C THR A 124 -0.88 -2.65 6.23
N ALA A 125 -2.14 -2.99 5.94
CA ALA A 125 -2.92 -2.29 4.93
C ALA A 125 -3.13 -0.82 5.33
N PRO A 126 -2.66 0.17 4.55
CA PRO A 126 -2.83 1.58 4.91
C PRO A 126 -4.27 2.05 4.70
N GLN A 127 -5.01 1.41 3.80
CA GLN A 127 -6.40 1.75 3.50
C GLN A 127 -7.26 0.52 3.17
N ASN A 128 -8.57 0.71 3.24
CA ASN A 128 -9.54 -0.29 2.79
C ASN A 128 -9.36 -0.52 1.29
N GLY A 129 -9.33 -1.78 0.87
CA GLY A 129 -9.11 -2.09 -0.53
C GLY A 129 -9.10 -3.58 -0.85
N ILE A 130 -8.81 -3.88 -2.11
CA ILE A 130 -8.50 -5.23 -2.58
C ILE A 130 -7.03 -5.27 -2.96
N TYR A 131 -6.33 -6.27 -2.45
CA TYR A 131 -4.90 -6.44 -2.63
C TYR A 131 -4.64 -7.75 -3.37
N ASN A 132 -3.81 -7.68 -4.41
CA ASN A 132 -3.20 -8.87 -4.98
C ASN A 132 -1.93 -9.19 -4.19
N VAL A 133 -1.88 -10.41 -3.68
CA VAL A 133 -0.79 -10.89 -2.83
C VAL A 133 -0.19 -12.10 -3.51
N TYR A 134 1.13 -12.13 -3.62
CA TYR A 134 1.90 -13.25 -4.14
C TYR A 134 3.04 -13.55 -3.19
N VAL A 135 3.35 -14.82 -3.02
CA VAL A 135 4.51 -15.28 -2.28
C VAL A 135 5.14 -16.48 -2.96
N GLN A 136 6.47 -16.56 -2.88
CA GLN A 136 7.19 -17.78 -3.18
C GLN A 136 8.33 -18.03 -2.20
N TYR A 137 8.71 -19.30 -2.08
CA TYR A 137 10.02 -19.67 -1.56
C TYR A 137 10.62 -20.83 -2.35
N GLU A 138 11.94 -20.96 -2.26
CA GLU A 138 12.72 -22.06 -2.81
C GLU A 138 13.52 -22.70 -1.67
N LEU A 139 13.62 -24.03 -1.65
CA LEU A 139 14.48 -24.73 -0.69
C LEU A 139 15.95 -24.70 -1.15
N THR A 140 16.94 -24.72 -0.24
CA THR A 140 18.36 -24.80 -0.64
C THR A 140 18.80 -26.23 -0.95
N THR A 141 18.15 -27.22 -0.33
CA THR A 141 18.41 -28.65 -0.51
C THR A 141 17.11 -29.43 -0.36
N LEU A 142 16.98 -30.54 -1.07
CA LEU A 142 15.82 -31.42 -0.95
C LEU A 142 16.05 -32.38 0.23
N VAL A 143 15.52 -32.06 1.41
CA VAL A 143 15.47 -32.99 2.55
C VAL A 143 14.12 -32.84 3.23
N ALA A 144 13.08 -33.37 2.62
CA ALA A 144 11.75 -33.42 3.24
C ALA A 144 11.14 -34.81 3.03
N THR A 145 10.98 -35.57 4.10
CA THR A 145 10.30 -36.88 4.11
C THR A 145 8.77 -36.73 4.15
N THR A 146 8.29 -35.53 4.48
CA THR A 146 6.87 -35.14 4.50
C THR A 146 6.71 -33.72 3.95
N GLY A 147 5.49 -33.38 3.53
CA GLY A 147 5.22 -32.29 2.59
C GLY A 147 5.77 -30.90 2.89
N VAL A 148 5.93 -30.11 1.83
CA VAL A 148 6.40 -28.71 1.87
C VAL A 148 5.35 -27.78 1.27
N GLY A 149 5.05 -26.68 1.95
CA GLY A 149 4.03 -25.73 1.52
C GLY A 149 4.29 -24.28 1.91
N VAL A 150 3.63 -23.36 1.21
CA VAL A 150 3.64 -21.91 1.45
C VAL A 150 2.22 -21.42 1.67
N ALA A 151 2.04 -20.43 2.53
CA ALA A 151 0.73 -19.87 2.82
C ALA A 151 0.75 -18.35 2.99
N ILE A 152 -0.37 -17.73 2.65
CA ILE A 152 -0.69 -16.33 2.89
C ILE A 152 -1.68 -16.27 4.04
N PHE A 153 -1.32 -15.54 5.09
CA PHE A 153 -2.18 -15.28 6.24
C PHE A 153 -2.58 -13.82 6.29
N VAL A 154 -3.82 -13.58 6.69
CA VAL A 154 -4.31 -12.26 7.09
C VAL A 154 -4.64 -12.26 8.56
N GLN A 155 -4.12 -11.27 9.28
CA GLN A 155 -4.48 -11.00 10.66
C GLN A 155 -5.51 -9.87 10.71
N ARG A 156 -6.71 -10.18 11.20
CA ARG A 156 -7.79 -9.22 11.46
C ARG A 156 -8.06 -9.17 12.95
N SER A 157 -7.87 -8.01 13.57
CA SER A 157 -8.08 -7.81 15.02
C SER A 157 -7.38 -8.87 15.89
N GLY A 158 -6.16 -9.28 15.50
CA GLY A 158 -5.36 -10.29 16.24
C GLY A 158 -5.66 -11.75 15.91
N THR A 159 -6.69 -12.04 15.11
CA THR A 159 -7.00 -13.40 14.63
C THR A 159 -6.35 -13.63 13.28
N ASN A 160 -5.56 -14.70 13.16
CA ASN A 160 -4.92 -15.10 11.91
C ASN A 160 -5.84 -16.02 11.12
N THR A 161 -6.02 -15.72 9.84
CA THR A 161 -6.85 -16.47 8.89
C THR A 161 -6.00 -16.87 7.70
N LEU A 162 -6.12 -18.12 7.26
CA LEU A 162 -5.46 -18.63 6.06
C LEU A 162 -6.26 -18.18 4.83
N GLU A 163 -5.62 -17.47 3.92
CA GLU A 163 -6.29 -16.94 2.72
C GLU A 163 -5.93 -17.71 1.44
N ALA A 164 -4.72 -18.24 1.38
CA ALA A 164 -4.28 -19.10 0.29
C ALA A 164 -3.10 -19.95 0.73
N GLU A 165 -3.02 -21.15 0.19
CA GLU A 165 -1.88 -22.05 0.40
C GLU A 165 -1.55 -22.83 -0.88
N GLU A 166 -0.32 -23.32 -0.93
CA GLU A 166 0.09 -24.41 -1.79
C GLU A 166 0.87 -25.40 -0.92
N ILE A 167 0.42 -26.65 -0.83
CA ILE A 167 1.08 -27.73 -0.09
C ILE A 167 1.34 -28.89 -1.06
N PHE A 168 2.44 -29.60 -0.85
CA PHE A 168 2.74 -30.83 -1.57
C PHE A 168 3.08 -31.94 -0.59
N ASP A 169 2.24 -32.97 -0.47
CA ASP A 169 2.27 -33.94 0.64
C ASP A 169 3.23 -35.13 0.49
N SER A 170 3.92 -35.30 -0.64
CA SER A 170 4.81 -36.46 -0.82
C SER A 170 5.98 -36.25 -1.77
N ILE A 171 7.20 -36.14 -1.24
CA ILE A 171 8.45 -36.34 -2.00
C ILE A 171 9.17 -37.57 -1.43
N ASN A 172 8.67 -38.78 -1.73
CA ASN A 172 9.33 -40.02 -1.35
C ASN A 172 10.49 -40.31 -2.30
N ILE A 173 11.71 -39.95 -1.94
CA ILE A 173 12.93 -40.42 -2.61
C ILE A 173 13.66 -41.37 -1.65
N SER A 174 13.30 -42.66 -1.72
CA SER A 174 14.02 -43.71 -1.01
C SER A 174 15.28 -44.08 -1.80
N VAL A 175 16.41 -43.46 -1.48
CA VAL A 175 17.66 -43.77 -2.16
C VAL A 175 18.71 -44.18 -1.13
N LEU A 176 18.86 -45.50 -0.98
CA LEU A 176 20.01 -46.10 -0.33
C LEU A 176 21.14 -46.06 -1.39
N THR A 177 22.08 -45.13 -1.24
CA THR A 177 23.40 -45.01 -1.93
C THR A 177 23.56 -44.30 -3.29
N ILE A 178 22.57 -43.55 -3.81
CA ILE A 178 22.75 -42.71 -5.03
C ILE A 178 22.58 -41.21 -4.74
N ASN A 179 23.55 -40.40 -5.14
CA ASN A 179 23.38 -38.94 -5.19
C ASN A 179 22.45 -38.58 -6.36
N VAL A 180 21.17 -38.36 -6.09
CA VAL A 180 20.23 -37.83 -7.09
C VAL A 180 20.20 -36.32 -6.97
N ASN A 181 20.79 -35.63 -7.95
CA ASN A 181 20.69 -34.18 -8.07
C ASN A 181 19.32 -33.82 -8.65
N VAL A 182 18.42 -33.34 -7.80
CA VAL A 182 17.17 -32.69 -8.23
C VAL A 182 17.31 -31.17 -8.18
N SER A 183 16.58 -30.47 -9.05
CA SER A 183 16.38 -29.03 -8.86
C SER A 183 15.62 -28.79 -7.55
N PRO A 184 16.01 -27.78 -6.74
CA PRO A 184 15.29 -27.49 -5.52
C PRO A 184 13.83 -27.12 -5.80
N PRO A 185 12.87 -27.61 -5.01
CA PRO A 185 11.47 -27.29 -5.23
C PRO A 185 11.18 -25.82 -4.87
N THR A 186 10.44 -25.16 -5.75
CA THR A 186 9.82 -23.85 -5.49
C THR A 186 8.34 -24.06 -5.14
N ARG A 187 7.85 -23.33 -4.14
CA ARG A 187 6.43 -23.22 -3.81
C ARG A 187 6.00 -21.78 -3.95
N LYS A 188 4.80 -21.56 -4.49
CA LYS A 188 4.23 -20.24 -4.72
C LYS A 188 2.71 -20.29 -4.66
N THR A 189 2.12 -19.24 -4.11
CA THR A 189 0.67 -19.06 -4.15
C THR A 189 0.34 -17.58 -4.30
N SER A 190 -0.87 -17.30 -4.77
CA SER A 190 -1.37 -15.94 -4.94
C SER A 190 -2.87 -15.88 -4.72
N THR A 191 -3.34 -14.75 -4.20
CA THR A 191 -4.76 -14.50 -4.01
C THR A 191 -5.10 -13.02 -4.15
N LEU A 192 -6.38 -12.74 -4.34
CA LEU A 192 -6.97 -11.42 -4.14
C LEU A 192 -7.66 -11.42 -2.78
N VAL A 193 -7.26 -10.49 -1.91
CA VAL A 193 -7.84 -10.38 -0.58
C VAL A 193 -8.37 -8.98 -0.32
N LYS A 194 -9.57 -8.92 0.26
CA LYS A 194 -10.15 -7.67 0.74
C LYS A 194 -9.65 -7.39 2.15
N LEU A 195 -9.08 -6.21 2.35
CA LEU A 195 -8.53 -5.76 3.63
C LEU A 195 -9.18 -4.45 4.06
N ASN A 196 -9.35 -4.29 5.36
CA ASN A 196 -9.58 -3.00 5.97
C ASN A 196 -8.24 -2.36 6.37
N ALA A 197 -8.22 -1.03 6.53
CA ALA A 197 -7.07 -0.32 7.07
C ALA A 197 -6.67 -0.92 8.43
N GLY A 198 -5.38 -1.25 8.58
CA GLY A 198 -4.83 -1.89 9.78
C GLY A 198 -4.83 -3.43 9.77
N ASP A 199 -5.54 -4.09 8.85
CA ASP A 199 -5.38 -5.54 8.66
C ASP A 199 -3.94 -5.85 8.22
N LYS A 200 -3.39 -6.98 8.67
CA LYS A 200 -2.01 -7.34 8.37
C LYS A 200 -1.90 -8.58 7.50
N ILE A 201 -0.88 -8.63 6.64
CA ILE A 201 -0.47 -9.83 5.91
C ILE A 201 0.87 -10.31 6.43
N PHE A 202 1.01 -11.63 6.58
CA PHE A 202 2.29 -12.29 6.75
C PHE A 202 2.30 -13.63 6.02
N PHE A 203 3.49 -14.19 5.83
CA PHE A 203 3.69 -15.38 5.02
C PHE A 203 4.21 -16.52 5.86
N GLY A 204 3.61 -17.69 5.70
CA GLY A 204 4.00 -18.90 6.38
C GLY A 204 4.66 -19.90 5.43
N ALA A 205 5.62 -20.64 5.94
CA ALA A 205 6.13 -21.85 5.32
C ALA A 205 5.88 -23.05 6.25
N ALA A 206 5.41 -24.14 5.65
CA ALA A 206 5.26 -25.44 6.27
C ALA A 206 6.25 -26.41 5.62
N ALA A 207 6.82 -27.28 6.43
CA ALA A 207 7.69 -28.35 5.98
C ALA A 207 7.57 -29.57 6.89
N GLY A 208 8.02 -30.72 6.40
CA GLY A 208 8.04 -31.96 7.14
C GLY A 208 9.01 -32.03 8.31
N THR A 209 9.20 -33.23 8.87
CA THR A 209 9.93 -33.53 10.12
C THR A 209 11.47 -33.37 10.06
N THR A 210 11.99 -32.56 9.14
CA THR A 210 13.42 -32.30 8.93
C THR A 210 13.69 -30.80 8.81
N ILE A 211 14.91 -30.37 9.15
CA ILE A 211 15.35 -28.97 9.00
C ILE A 211 15.18 -28.57 7.53
N SER A 212 14.20 -27.72 7.27
CA SER A 212 13.98 -27.16 5.95
C SER A 212 14.68 -25.83 5.86
N LEU A 213 15.64 -25.77 4.95
CA LEU A 213 16.42 -24.58 4.65
C LEU A 213 15.82 -23.90 3.41
N LEU A 214 15.40 -22.65 3.55
CA LEU A 214 14.95 -21.84 2.40
C LEU A 214 16.09 -20.99 1.86
N SER A 215 16.14 -20.88 0.54
CA SER A 215 16.98 -19.93 -0.18
C SER A 215 16.38 -18.54 -0.06
N GLY A 216 16.92 -17.72 0.84
CA GLY A 216 16.43 -16.35 1.06
C GLY A 216 16.54 -15.50 -0.20
N SER A 217 17.62 -15.65 -0.98
CA SER A 217 17.85 -14.93 -2.24
C SER A 217 16.87 -15.28 -3.37
N LYS A 218 16.06 -16.32 -3.20
CA LYS A 218 15.03 -16.77 -4.15
C LYS A 218 13.62 -16.80 -3.56
N SER A 219 13.49 -16.41 -2.30
CA SER A 219 12.21 -16.33 -1.60
C SER A 219 11.79 -14.86 -1.51
N PHE A 220 10.61 -14.54 -2.04
CA PHE A 220 10.09 -13.18 -2.10
C PHE A 220 8.57 -13.13 -2.08
N PHE A 221 8.04 -11.95 -1.82
CA PHE A 221 6.62 -11.64 -1.92
C PHE A 221 6.39 -10.35 -2.69
N THR A 222 5.17 -10.18 -3.20
CA THR A 222 4.68 -8.89 -3.72
C THR A 222 3.28 -8.62 -3.21
N ILE A 223 2.99 -7.38 -2.85
CA ILE A 223 1.65 -6.91 -2.48
C ILE A 223 1.35 -5.65 -3.31
N MET A 224 0.22 -5.67 -4.00
CA MET A 224 -0.26 -4.55 -4.81
C MET A 224 -1.73 -4.30 -4.50
N GLN A 225 -2.07 -3.05 -4.14
CA GLN A 225 -3.46 -2.66 -4.07
C GLN A 225 -4.03 -2.46 -5.49
N VAL A 226 -5.05 -3.24 -5.82
CA VAL A 226 -5.70 -3.24 -7.14
C VAL A 226 -7.03 -2.50 -7.15
N LYS A 227 -7.64 -2.28 -5.97
CA LYS A 227 -8.89 -1.53 -5.82
C LYS A 227 -8.96 -0.81 -4.48
#